data_AF-A0A848X7U2-F1
#
_entry.id   AF-A0A848X7U2-F1
#
_cell.length_a   1.000
_cell.length_b   1.000
_cell.length_c   1.000
_cell.angle_alpha   90.00
_cell.angle_beta   90.00
_cell.angle_gamma   90.00
#
_symmetry.space_group_name_H-M   'P 1'
#
loop_
_entity.id
_entity.type
_entity.pdbx_description
1 polymer ?
#
loop_
_entity_poly.entity_id
_entity_poly.type
_entity_poly.pdbx_seq_one_letter_code
_entity_poly.pdbx_strand_id
1 'polypeptide(L)'
;MNLLSRSLLVVALLALAGCGASRNEARSPFDGGRGGGSTSDDRIRIEVQNINFNDITVWAVRQGQRIRLGRVTGKTDENFAIDWNLALPIYFVVDVTGGRSCRTNQVAVERNARVWVIVPSNVGTQPCRVGRR
;
A
#
# COMPACT_ATOMS: atom_id res chain seq x y z
N MET A 1 66.95 3.86 43.07
CA MET A 1 66.60 4.56 41.82
C MET A 1 65.25 4.02 41.35
N ASN A 2 64.16 4.41 41.99
CA ASN A 2 63.36 5.64 41.74
C ASN A 2 62.27 5.40 40.68
N LEU A 3 61.11 4.93 41.17
CA LEU A 3 59.83 5.66 41.14
C LEU A 3 59.22 6.10 39.79
N LEU A 4 59.50 5.43 38.67
CA LEU A 4 58.91 5.81 37.36
C LEU A 4 57.75 4.92 36.86
N SER A 5 57.26 3.95 37.65
CA SER A 5 56.22 3.01 37.22
C SER A 5 54.81 3.28 37.78
N ARG A 6 54.55 4.51 38.24
CA ARG A 6 53.28 4.94 38.86
C ARG A 6 52.44 5.90 38.02
N SER A 7 52.65 5.92 36.70
CA SER A 7 51.87 6.77 35.78
C SER A 7 50.95 5.96 34.86
N LEU A 8 50.60 4.73 35.25
CA LEU A 8 49.33 4.17 34.82
C LEU A 8 48.22 4.96 35.50
N LEU A 9 47.19 5.31 34.71
CA LEU A 9 45.81 5.46 35.20
C LEU A 9 45.39 6.86 35.73
N VAL A 10 45.57 7.95 34.97
CA VAL A 10 44.82 9.22 35.27
C VAL A 10 44.27 9.99 34.04
N VAL A 11 44.77 9.81 32.81
CA VAL A 11 44.37 10.71 31.69
C VAL A 11 43.10 10.27 30.93
N ALA A 12 42.50 9.11 31.24
CA ALA A 12 41.37 8.56 30.48
C ALA A 12 39.96 9.06 30.91
N LEU A 13 39.85 10.15 31.67
CA LEU A 13 38.57 10.59 32.29
C LEU A 13 38.19 12.04 32.00
N LEU A 14 38.75 12.66 30.96
CA LEU A 14 38.33 13.98 30.48
C LEU A 14 37.08 13.89 29.60
N ALA A 15 35.93 13.91 30.28
CA ALA A 15 34.84 14.84 29.98
C ALA A 15 34.07 14.66 28.65
N LEU A 16 33.45 13.49 28.45
CA LEU A 16 32.28 13.33 27.57
C LEU A 16 30.98 13.86 28.22
N ALA A 17 31.03 15.04 28.86
CA ALA A 17 29.85 15.75 29.32
C ALA A 17 29.19 16.50 28.14
N GLY A 18 28.72 15.74 27.16
CA GLY A 18 27.85 16.27 26.12
C GLY A 18 26.43 16.41 26.67
N CYS A 19 26.10 17.58 27.22
CA CYS A 19 24.71 17.97 27.42
C CYS A 19 24.05 18.17 26.06
N GLY A 20 23.51 17.09 25.50
CA GLY A 20 22.54 17.16 24.42
C GLY A 20 21.26 17.77 24.97
N ALA A 21 21.19 19.11 24.99
CA ALA A 21 19.94 19.83 25.14
C ALA A 21 19.06 19.51 23.93
N SER A 22 18.30 18.41 24.03
CA SER A 22 17.20 18.12 23.14
C SER A 22 16.19 19.24 23.34
N ARG A 23 16.24 20.24 22.45
CA ARG A 23 15.20 21.24 22.33
C ARG A 23 13.96 20.47 21.94
N ASN A 24 13.06 20.28 22.90
CA ASN A 24 11.71 19.85 22.64
C ASN A 24 11.01 21.05 21.98
N GLU A 25 11.36 21.33 20.72
CA GLU A 25 10.54 22.17 19.85
C GLU A 25 9.22 21.44 19.72
N ALA A 26 8.26 21.88 20.53
CA ALA A 26 6.86 21.65 20.28
C ALA A 26 6.61 22.10 18.84
N ARG A 27 6.60 21.15 17.91
CA ARG A 27 6.24 21.39 16.52
C ARG A 27 4.87 22.06 16.56
N SER A 28 4.86 23.32 16.18
CA SER A 28 3.63 24.07 16.07
C SER A 28 2.83 23.40 14.94
N PRO A 29 1.56 23.03 15.13
CA PRO A 29 0.75 22.33 14.13
C PRO A 29 0.46 23.14 12.86
N PHE A 30 1.09 24.32 12.73
CA PHE A 30 0.95 25.26 11.63
C PHE A 30 2.29 25.63 10.97
N ASP A 31 3.42 25.01 11.37
CA ASP A 31 4.68 25.12 10.65
C ASP A 31 4.56 24.37 9.32
N GLY A 32 4.19 25.11 8.27
CA GLY A 32 3.86 24.65 6.92
C GLY A 32 5.01 24.02 6.12
N GLY A 33 5.57 22.94 6.63
CA GLY A 33 6.37 21.99 5.86
C GLY A 33 5.46 20.96 5.20
N ARG A 34 5.54 20.86 3.87
CA ARG A 34 4.98 19.74 3.09
C ARG A 34 5.46 18.40 3.68
N GLY A 35 4.66 17.79 4.56
CA GLY A 35 5.03 16.51 5.18
C GLY A 35 4.00 16.06 6.20
N GLY A 36 3.22 15.03 5.85
CA GLY A 36 2.52 14.23 6.85
C GLY A 36 1.05 13.90 6.57
N GLY A 37 0.46 14.39 5.48
CA GLY A 37 -0.70 13.72 4.90
C GLY A 37 -0.23 12.36 4.42
N SER A 38 -0.51 11.33 5.21
CA SER A 38 -0.14 9.95 4.91
C SER A 38 -0.46 9.65 3.45
N THR A 39 0.53 9.26 2.63
CA THR A 39 0.30 8.77 1.26
C THR A 39 -0.68 7.58 1.22
N SER A 40 -0.99 7.02 2.38
CA SER A 40 -2.04 6.04 2.63
C SER A 40 -3.47 6.58 2.47
N ASP A 41 -3.70 7.88 2.61
CA ASP A 41 -5.05 8.49 2.65
C ASP A 41 -5.66 8.71 1.24
N ASP A 42 -4.82 8.57 0.20
CA ASP A 42 -5.25 8.69 -1.20
C ASP A 42 -5.42 7.34 -1.91
N ARG A 43 -5.20 6.23 -1.19
CA ARG A 43 -5.30 4.89 -1.76
C ARG A 43 -6.71 4.34 -1.68
N ILE A 44 -7.16 3.76 -2.79
CA ILE A 44 -8.38 2.94 -2.77
C ILE A 44 -8.02 1.52 -2.37
N ARG A 45 -8.91 0.88 -1.59
CA ARG A 45 -8.80 -0.54 -1.22
C ARG A 45 -9.72 -1.35 -2.11
N ILE A 46 -9.20 -2.44 -2.65
CA ILE A 46 -9.89 -3.33 -3.58
C ILE A 46 -9.91 -4.72 -2.96
N GLU A 47 -11.10 -5.18 -2.60
CA GLU A 47 -11.36 -6.52 -2.09
C GLU A 47 -11.78 -7.40 -3.28
N VAL A 48 -10.96 -8.39 -3.63
CA VAL A 48 -11.25 -9.33 -4.71
C VAL A 48 -11.69 -10.65 -4.11
N GLN A 49 -12.91 -11.07 -4.45
CA GLN A 49 -13.44 -12.37 -4.08
C GLN A 49 -13.41 -13.31 -5.28
N ASN A 50 -12.58 -14.35 -5.21
CA ASN A 50 -12.46 -15.36 -6.26
C ASN A 50 -13.34 -16.57 -5.98
N ILE A 51 -14.56 -16.59 -6.53
CA ILE A 51 -15.44 -17.77 -6.44
C ILE A 51 -15.01 -18.84 -7.47
N ASN A 52 -14.07 -18.52 -8.38
CA ASN A 52 -13.51 -19.49 -9.32
C ASN A 52 -12.55 -20.46 -8.63
N PHE A 53 -12.50 -21.71 -9.11
CA PHE A 53 -11.51 -22.70 -8.64
C PHE A 53 -10.10 -22.43 -9.18
N ASN A 54 -10.00 -21.74 -10.31
CA ASN A 54 -8.71 -21.41 -10.91
C ASN A 54 -8.16 -20.13 -10.31
N ASP A 55 -6.83 -20.04 -10.29
CA ASP A 55 -6.14 -18.80 -9.98
C ASP A 55 -6.41 -17.75 -11.06
N ILE A 56 -6.43 -16.50 -10.63
CA ILE A 56 -6.72 -15.36 -11.49
C ILE A 56 -5.63 -14.29 -11.38
N THR A 57 -5.42 -13.54 -12.45
CA THR A 57 -4.68 -12.28 -12.42
C THR A 57 -5.64 -11.12 -12.57
N VAL A 58 -5.53 -10.14 -11.69
CA VAL A 58 -6.44 -8.99 -11.64
C VAL A 58 -5.71 -7.73 -12.11
N TRP A 59 -6.39 -6.97 -12.96
CA TRP A 59 -5.94 -5.69 -13.48
C TRP A 59 -6.98 -4.62 -13.19
N ALA A 60 -6.53 -3.46 -12.69
CA ALA A 60 -7.31 -2.24 -12.70
C ALA A 60 -7.04 -1.49 -14.01
N VAL A 61 -8.06 -0.92 -14.62
CA VAL A 61 -7.94 -0.20 -15.90
C VAL A 61 -8.57 1.19 -15.80
N ARG A 62 -7.82 2.20 -16.25
CA ARG A 62 -8.27 3.59 -16.41
C ARG A 62 -7.66 4.19 -17.66
N GLN A 63 -8.44 4.95 -18.44
CA GLN A 63 -7.94 5.66 -19.63
C GLN A 63 -7.04 4.79 -20.55
N GLY A 64 -7.36 3.49 -20.68
CA GLY A 64 -6.55 2.53 -21.44
C GLY A 64 -5.27 2.03 -20.74
N GLN A 65 -4.83 2.64 -19.63
CA GLN A 65 -3.74 2.13 -18.81
C GLN A 65 -4.21 0.94 -17.96
N ARG A 66 -3.53 -0.20 -18.12
CA ARG A 66 -3.72 -1.40 -17.27
C ARG A 66 -2.67 -1.41 -16.15
N ILE A 67 -3.13 -1.59 -14.92
CA ILE A 67 -2.29 -1.71 -13.72
C ILE A 67 -2.54 -3.09 -13.14
N ARG A 68 -1.47 -3.89 -12.99
CA ARG A 68 -1.57 -5.21 -12.38
C ARG A 68 -1.75 -5.05 -10.88
N LEU A 69 -2.84 -5.62 -10.33
CA LEU A 69 -3.03 -5.67 -8.89
C LEU A 69 -2.26 -6.85 -8.30
N GLY A 70 -2.43 -8.04 -8.89
CA GLY A 70 -1.78 -9.25 -8.42
C GLY A 70 -2.46 -10.53 -8.91
N ARG A 71 -2.08 -11.64 -8.29
CA ARG A 71 -2.71 -12.95 -8.45
C ARG A 71 -3.61 -13.21 -7.24
N VAL A 72 -4.75 -13.84 -7.46
CA VAL A 72 -5.64 -14.36 -6.41
C VAL A 72 -5.80 -15.85 -6.63
N THR A 73 -5.53 -16.64 -5.61
CA THR A 73 -5.63 -18.10 -5.67
C THR A 73 -7.09 -18.53 -5.86
N GLY A 74 -7.31 -19.71 -6.42
CA GLY A 74 -8.63 -20.32 -6.53
C GLY A 74 -9.36 -20.38 -5.18
N LYS A 75 -10.63 -19.99 -5.15
CA LYS A 75 -11.49 -20.01 -3.95
C LYS A 75 -10.98 -19.18 -2.77
N THR A 76 -10.14 -18.18 -3.02
CA THR A 76 -9.64 -17.26 -1.98
C THR A 76 -10.03 -15.82 -2.26
N ASP A 77 -9.88 -15.00 -1.22
CA ASP A 77 -10.09 -13.56 -1.30
C ASP A 77 -8.75 -12.85 -1.08
N GLU A 78 -8.55 -11.71 -1.74
CA GLU A 78 -7.32 -10.91 -1.60
C GLU A 78 -7.62 -9.42 -1.58
N ASN A 79 -6.75 -8.67 -0.89
CA ASN A 79 -6.88 -7.22 -0.75
C ASN A 79 -5.73 -6.51 -1.42
N PHE A 80 -6.07 -5.54 -2.28
CA PHE A 80 -5.10 -4.67 -2.93
C PHE A 80 -5.32 -3.22 -2.53
N ALA A 81 -4.25 -2.45 -2.52
CA ALA A 81 -4.31 -1.01 -2.41
C ALA A 81 -3.59 -0.38 -3.60
N ILE A 82 -4.16 0.64 -4.23
CA ILE A 82 -3.52 1.36 -5.33
C ILE A 82 -3.70 2.86 -5.17
N ASP A 83 -2.70 3.61 -5.62
CA ASP A 83 -2.82 5.05 -5.78
C ASP A 83 -3.80 5.34 -6.93
N TRP A 84 -4.78 6.21 -6.67
CA TRP A 84 -5.83 6.48 -7.63
C TRP A 84 -6.02 7.98 -7.90
N ASN A 85 -6.15 8.33 -9.18
CA ASN A 85 -6.59 9.67 -9.58
C ASN A 85 -8.12 9.72 -9.54
N LEU A 86 -8.67 10.41 -8.56
CA LEU A 86 -10.11 10.52 -8.28
C LEU A 86 -10.96 11.01 -9.46
N ALA A 87 -10.36 11.67 -10.44
CA ALA A 87 -11.09 12.26 -11.56
C ALA A 87 -11.57 11.22 -12.61
N LEU A 88 -11.21 9.94 -12.48
CA LEU A 88 -11.43 8.94 -13.54
C LEU A 88 -12.12 7.67 -13.03
N PRO A 89 -13.17 7.21 -13.72
CA PRO A 89 -13.80 5.93 -13.42
C PRO A 89 -12.87 4.77 -13.76
N ILE A 90 -13.08 3.66 -13.06
CA ILE A 90 -12.20 2.50 -13.04
C ILE A 90 -13.02 1.28 -13.41
N TYR A 91 -12.43 0.33 -14.11
CA TYR A 91 -13.00 -1.01 -14.23
C TYR A 91 -11.90 -2.05 -14.06
N PHE A 92 -12.30 -3.30 -13.84
CA PHE A 92 -11.39 -4.39 -13.61
C PHE A 92 -11.46 -5.40 -14.75
N VAL A 93 -10.30 -5.95 -15.09
CA VAL A 93 -10.15 -7.09 -15.99
C VAL A 93 -9.53 -8.23 -15.20
N VAL A 94 -10.14 -9.39 -15.30
CA VAL A 94 -9.70 -10.60 -14.62
C VAL A 94 -9.39 -11.66 -15.65
N ASP A 95 -8.16 -12.14 -15.63
CA ASP A 95 -7.66 -13.19 -16.51
C ASP A 95 -7.50 -14.47 -15.69
N VAL A 96 -8.22 -15.52 -16.06
CA VAL A 96 -8.18 -16.83 -15.40
C VAL A 96 -7.03 -17.64 -15.98
N THR A 97 -6.31 -18.35 -15.11
CA THR A 97 -5.30 -19.33 -15.53
C THR A 97 -5.97 -20.36 -16.45
N GLY A 98 -5.51 -20.46 -17.70
CA GLY A 98 -6.16 -21.27 -18.74
C GLY A 98 -6.95 -20.48 -19.79
N GLY A 99 -6.92 -19.14 -19.76
CA GLY A 99 -7.22 -18.31 -20.94
C GLY A 99 -8.61 -17.68 -21.01
N ARG A 100 -9.48 -17.88 -20.03
CA ARG A 100 -10.77 -17.18 -19.94
C ARG A 100 -10.61 -15.83 -19.25
N SER A 101 -11.48 -14.87 -19.54
CA SER A 101 -11.48 -13.58 -18.86
C SER A 101 -12.88 -13.03 -18.61
N CYS A 102 -13.01 -12.14 -17.63
CA CYS A 102 -14.18 -11.26 -17.50
C CYS A 102 -13.76 -9.83 -17.15
N ARG A 103 -14.67 -8.89 -17.43
CA ARG A 103 -14.53 -7.48 -17.06
C ARG A 103 -15.71 -7.04 -16.21
N THR A 104 -15.50 -6.03 -15.39
CA THR A 104 -16.56 -5.37 -14.63
C THR A 104 -17.14 -4.19 -15.42
N ASN A 105 -18.25 -3.65 -14.93
CA ASN A 105 -18.67 -2.30 -15.28
C ASN A 105 -17.68 -1.27 -14.71
N GLN A 106 -17.79 -0.02 -15.19
CA GLN A 106 -17.06 1.10 -14.60
C GLN A 106 -17.67 1.50 -13.26
N VAL A 107 -16.82 1.91 -12.33
CA VAL A 107 -17.21 2.45 -11.03
C VAL A 107 -16.42 3.73 -10.75
N ALA A 108 -17.13 4.77 -10.30
CA ALA A 108 -16.50 5.98 -9.79
C ALA A 108 -15.96 5.71 -8.38
N VAL A 109 -14.73 6.15 -8.11
CA VAL A 109 -14.07 5.93 -6.83
C VAL A 109 -13.55 7.23 -6.27
N GLU A 110 -13.74 7.40 -4.97
CA GLU A 110 -13.29 8.55 -4.20
C GLU A 110 -12.04 8.20 -3.39
N ARG A 111 -11.46 9.20 -2.72
CA ARG A 111 -10.37 9.00 -1.75
C ARG A 111 -10.80 7.98 -0.70
N ASN A 112 -9.88 7.09 -0.32
CA ASN A 112 -10.12 6.03 0.67
C ASN A 112 -11.26 5.05 0.36
N ALA A 113 -11.79 5.04 -0.88
CA ALA A 113 -12.91 4.17 -1.24
C ALA A 113 -12.57 2.70 -1.04
N ARG A 114 -13.58 1.93 -0.62
CA ARG A 114 -13.53 0.46 -0.58
C ARG A 114 -14.36 -0.09 -1.74
N VAL A 115 -13.67 -0.71 -2.67
CA VAL A 115 -14.25 -1.33 -3.86
C VAL A 115 -14.20 -2.84 -3.67
N TRP A 116 -15.26 -3.53 -4.04
CA TRP A 116 -15.27 -4.99 -4.09
C TRP A 116 -15.42 -5.46 -5.53
N VAL A 117 -14.77 -6.58 -5.85
CA VAL A 117 -14.83 -7.26 -7.13
C VAL A 117 -15.17 -8.73 -6.87
N ILE A 118 -16.28 -9.21 -7.45
CA ILE A 118 -16.67 -10.61 -7.36
C ILE A 118 -16.41 -11.29 -8.70
N VAL A 119 -15.57 -12.31 -8.67
CA VAL A 119 -15.23 -13.15 -9.82
C VAL A 119 -16.08 -14.42 -9.77
N PRO A 120 -16.95 -14.67 -10.76
CA PRO A 120 -17.85 -15.82 -10.74
C PRO A 120 -17.10 -17.14 -11.02
N SER A 121 -17.74 -18.27 -10.71
CA SER A 121 -17.18 -19.61 -11.00
C SER A 121 -17.14 -19.93 -12.50
N ASN A 122 -17.99 -19.29 -13.30
CA ASN A 122 -18.16 -19.50 -14.74
C ASN A 122 -17.73 -18.29 -15.58
N VAL A 123 -16.51 -17.80 -15.31
CA VAL A 123 -15.84 -16.76 -16.13
C VAL A 123 -15.89 -17.12 -17.62
N GLY A 124 -16.12 -16.11 -18.46
CA GLY A 124 -16.34 -16.25 -19.91
C GLY A 124 -17.82 -16.33 -20.29
N THR A 125 -18.69 -16.74 -19.36
CA THR A 125 -20.16 -16.74 -19.56
C THR A 125 -20.88 -15.73 -18.67
N GLN A 126 -20.31 -15.42 -17.50
CA GLN A 126 -20.80 -14.36 -16.61
C GLN A 126 -19.79 -13.21 -16.50
N PRO A 127 -20.26 -11.96 -16.42
CA PRO A 127 -19.38 -10.82 -16.18
C PRO A 127 -18.87 -10.83 -14.73
N CYS A 128 -17.70 -10.25 -14.52
CA CYS A 128 -17.22 -9.92 -13.18
C CYS A 128 -18.14 -8.82 -12.61
N ARG A 129 -18.43 -8.86 -11.31
CA ARG A 129 -19.26 -7.84 -10.65
C ARG A 129 -18.36 -6.89 -9.85
N VAL A 130 -18.78 -5.63 -9.76
CA VAL A 130 -18.09 -4.60 -8.98
C VAL A 130 -19.09 -3.77 -8.21
N GLY A 131 -18.66 -3.25 -7.07
CA GLY A 131 -19.37 -2.20 -6.34
C GLY A 131 -18.48 -1.50 -5.34
N ARG A 132 -19.08 -0.54 -4.63
CA ARG A 132 -18.43 0.28 -3.62
C ARG A 132 -19.16 0.11 -2.29
N ARG A 133 -18.44 0.18 -1.17
CA ARG A 133 -19.00 0.35 0.18
C ARG A 133 -18.93 1.80 0.61
#